data_AF-A0A7S2CFY6-F1
#
_entry.id   AF-A0A7S2CFY6-F1
#
_cell.length_a   1.000
_cell.length_b   1.000
_cell.length_c   1.000
_cell.angle_alpha   90.00
_cell.angle_beta   90.00
_cell.angle_gamma   90.00
#
_symmetry.space_group_name_H-M   'P 1'
#
loop_
_entity.id
_entity.type
_entity.pdbx_description
1 polymer ?
#
loop_
_entity_poly.entity_id
_entity_poly.type
_entity_poly.pdbx_seq_one_letter_code
_entity_poly.pdbx_strand_id
1 'polypeptide(L)'
;LSARDWPVPEGIVLVQGGKGMGSGALCRQFAHDFGVGCVDCSAGDVLDPLGAVQEHLRREPTGTVLLEGYLDPAECSALLAECNRRVGPPTALLLLQCEEMGM
;
A
#
# COMPACT_ATOMS: atom_id res chain seq x y z
N LEU A 1 9.37 -6.85 16.46
CA LEU A 1 9.61 -7.12 15.03
C LEU A 1 10.49 -5.98 14.54
N SER A 2 11.53 -6.29 13.77
CA SER A 2 12.45 -5.32 13.18
C SER A 2 12.20 -5.23 11.68
N ALA A 3 12.78 -4.24 10.99
CA ALA A 3 12.75 -4.15 9.52
C ALA A 3 13.18 -5.45 8.80
N ARG A 4 14.01 -6.27 9.44
CA ARG A 4 14.45 -7.57 8.90
C ARG A 4 13.38 -8.65 8.89
N ASP A 5 12.29 -8.45 9.64
CA ASP A 5 11.19 -9.40 9.76
C ASP A 5 10.04 -9.10 8.78
N TRP A 6 10.22 -8.13 7.87
CA TRP A 6 9.21 -7.81 6.86
C TRP A 6 8.97 -9.03 5.95
N PRO A 7 7.74 -9.57 5.87
CA PRO A 7 7.50 -10.87 5.25
C PRO A 7 7.27 -10.79 3.74
N VAL A 8 7.29 -9.59 3.15
CA VAL A 8 7.00 -9.36 1.72
C VAL A 8 8.28 -8.93 1.01
N PRO A 9 8.51 -9.33 -0.26
CA PRO A 9 9.64 -8.82 -1.02
C PRO A 9 9.58 -7.30 -1.22
N GLU A 10 10.72 -6.74 -1.63
CA GLU A 10 10.90 -5.33 -1.96
C GLU A 10 9.90 -4.88 -3.07
N GLY A 11 9.61 -3.58 -3.11
CA GLY A 11 8.70 -2.99 -4.09
C GLY A 11 7.39 -2.49 -3.49
N ILE A 12 6.27 -2.73 -4.17
CA ILE A 12 4.99 -2.06 -3.89
C ILE A 12 4.00 -3.04 -3.29
N VAL A 13 3.46 -2.72 -2.12
CA VAL A 13 2.36 -3.47 -1.51
C VAL A 13 1.11 -2.62 -1.54
N LEU A 14 0.12 -3.06 -2.31
CA LEU A 14 -1.19 -2.41 -2.32
C LEU A 14 -1.94 -2.83 -1.05
N VAL A 15 -2.48 -1.87 -0.31
CA VAL A 15 -3.28 -2.15 0.89
C VAL A 15 -4.69 -1.64 0.68
N GLN A 16 -5.67 -2.54 0.77
CA GLN A 16 -7.07 -2.22 0.61
C GLN A 16 -7.87 -2.71 1.80
N GLY A 17 -8.76 -1.86 2.30
CA GLY A 17 -9.71 -2.19 3.36
C GLY A 17 -10.97 -1.35 3.18
N GLY A 18 -12.11 -1.90 3.63
CA GLY A 18 -13.34 -1.15 3.71
C GLY A 18 -13.21 0.05 4.65
N LYS A 19 -14.07 1.06 4.45
CA LYS A 19 -14.10 2.24 5.31
C LYS A 19 -14.27 1.83 6.78
N GLY A 20 -13.40 2.34 7.65
CA GLY A 20 -13.46 2.07 9.09
C GLY A 20 -12.77 0.78 9.54
N MET A 21 -12.16 0.02 8.64
CA MET A 21 -11.47 -1.24 8.98
C MET A 21 -10.04 -1.06 9.52
N GLY A 22 -9.57 0.17 9.64
CA GLY A 22 -8.26 0.47 10.23
C GLY A 22 -7.06 0.23 9.32
N SER A 23 -7.25 0.17 7.99
CA SER A 23 -6.16 0.02 7.01
C SER A 23 -5.05 1.05 7.19
N GLY A 24 -5.40 2.33 7.37
CA GLY A 24 -4.40 3.38 7.57
C GLY A 24 -3.68 3.28 8.91
N ALA A 25 -4.37 2.82 9.97
CA ALA A 25 -3.71 2.54 11.25
C ALA A 25 -2.72 1.37 11.12
N LEU A 26 -3.09 0.32 10.39
CA LEU A 26 -2.23 -0.81 10.10
C LEU A 26 -1.01 -0.41 9.25
N CYS A 27 -1.21 0.39 8.19
CA CYS A 27 -0.11 0.85 7.35
C CYS A 27 0.88 1.71 8.14
N ARG A 28 0.39 2.62 9.00
CA ARG A 28 1.24 3.40 9.90
C ARG A 28 2.02 2.51 10.88
N GLN A 29 1.36 1.49 11.43
CA GLN A 29 2.02 0.53 12.33
C GLN A 29 3.11 -0.26 11.59
N PHE A 30 2.84 -0.75 10.38
CA PHE A 30 3.83 -1.46 9.58
C PHE A 30 4.99 -0.57 9.16
N ALA A 31 4.73 0.66 8.72
CA ALA A 31 5.78 1.63 8.42
C ALA A 31 6.69 1.88 9.62
N HIS A 32 6.11 1.99 10.82
CA HIS A 32 6.87 2.15 12.07
C HIS A 32 7.67 0.88 12.43
N ASP A 33 7.03 -0.28 12.46
CA ASP A 33 7.63 -1.51 12.99
C ASP A 33 8.67 -2.13 12.05
N PHE A 34 8.46 -1.99 10.74
CA PHE A 34 9.31 -2.57 9.71
C PHE A 34 10.14 -1.54 8.94
N GLY A 35 9.99 -0.24 9.23
CA GLY A 35 10.74 0.81 8.54
C GLY A 35 10.42 0.93 7.05
N VAL A 36 9.23 0.50 6.63
CA VAL A 36 8.80 0.57 5.22
C VAL A 36 8.14 1.92 4.91
N GLY A 37 8.20 2.34 3.65
CA GLY A 37 7.50 3.54 3.18
C GLY A 37 5.98 3.36 3.20
N CYS A 38 5.24 4.46 3.33
CA CYS A 38 3.78 4.44 3.28
C CYS A 38 3.24 5.68 2.54
N VAL A 39 2.35 5.45 1.59
CA VAL A 39 1.59 6.47 0.86
C VAL A 39 0.11 6.21 1.11
N ASP A 40 -0.54 7.13 1.82
CA ASP A 40 -1.96 7.06 2.19
C ASP A 40 -2.80 7.84 1.17
N CYS A 41 -3.56 7.14 0.32
CA CYS A 41 -4.50 7.74 -0.62
C CYS A 41 -5.91 7.90 -0.02
N SER A 42 -6.17 7.31 1.15
CA SER A 42 -7.52 7.19 1.72
C SER A 42 -8.10 8.54 2.17
N ALA A 43 -7.24 9.49 2.52
CA ALA A 43 -7.62 10.84 2.91
C ALA A 43 -7.93 11.77 1.72
N GLY A 44 -7.58 11.38 0.48
CA GLY A 44 -7.76 12.21 -0.71
C GLY A 44 -6.77 13.40 -0.82
N ASP A 45 -5.83 13.53 0.11
CA ASP A 45 -4.85 14.63 0.15
C ASP A 45 -3.69 14.46 -0.84
N VAL A 46 -3.50 13.24 -1.37
CA VAL A 46 -2.39 12.91 -2.26
C VAL A 46 -2.84 13.00 -3.73
N LEU A 47 -2.45 14.09 -4.38
CA LEU A 47 -2.81 14.35 -5.79
C LEU A 47 -2.08 13.44 -6.80
N ASP A 48 -0.87 12.96 -6.46
CA ASP A 48 -0.11 12.01 -7.29
C ASP A 48 0.52 10.88 -6.44
N PRO A 49 -0.27 9.85 -6.07
CA PRO A 49 0.21 8.76 -5.23
C PRO A 49 1.37 7.99 -5.83
N LEU A 50 1.33 7.72 -7.14
CA LEU A 50 2.39 6.97 -7.81
C LEU A 50 3.68 7.80 -7.92
N GLY A 51 3.59 9.13 -8.03
CA GLY A 51 4.76 10.00 -7.91
C GLY A 51 5.41 9.93 -6.53
N ALA A 52 4.60 9.87 -5.47
CA ALA A 52 5.11 9.71 -4.10
C ALA A 52 5.77 8.34 -3.87
N VAL A 53 5.19 7.27 -4.44
CA VAL A 53 5.81 5.93 -4.45
C VAL A 53 7.13 5.94 -5.22
N GLN A 54 7.15 6.54 -6.41
CA GLN A 54 8.35 6.64 -7.24
C GLN A 54 9.49 7.35 -6.50
N GLU A 55 9.19 8.44 -5.78
CA GLU A 55 10.19 9.16 -4.98
C GLU A 55 10.70 8.33 -3.80
N HIS A 56 9.85 7.54 -3.14
CA HIS A 56 10.28 6.60 -2.10
C HIS A 56 11.24 5.55 -2.66
N LEU A 57 10.85 4.85 -3.73
CA LEU A 57 11.66 3.82 -4.36
C LEU A 57 12.96 4.38 -4.95
N ARG A 58 12.98 5.65 -5.38
CA ARG A 58 14.22 6.32 -5.82
C ARG A 58 15.20 6.54 -4.66
N ARG A 59 14.70 6.83 -3.45
CA ARG A 59 15.54 7.01 -2.25
C ARG A 59 16.01 5.69 -1.67
N GLU A 60 15.15 4.68 -1.72
CA GLU A 60 15.41 3.35 -1.19
C GLU A 60 14.97 2.27 -2.21
N PRO A 61 15.83 1.95 -3.21
CA PRO A 61 15.48 1.04 -4.30
C PRO A 61 15.20 -0.40 -3.86
N THR A 62 15.74 -0.79 -2.71
CA THR A 62 15.55 -2.11 -2.09
C THR A 62 14.50 -2.04 -0.97
N GLY A 63 13.70 -0.98 -0.91
CA GLY A 63 12.68 -0.77 0.10
C GLY A 63 11.32 -1.33 -0.30
N THR A 64 10.40 -1.37 0.66
CA THR A 64 8.98 -1.61 0.40
C THR A 64 8.19 -0.32 0.61
N VAL A 65 7.17 -0.08 -0.22
CA VAL A 65 6.20 1.01 -0.06
C VAL A 65 4.79 0.43 0.03
N LEU A 66 4.11 0.74 1.12
CA LEU A 66 2.69 0.49 1.29
C LEU A 66 1.91 1.59 0.56
N LEU A 67 1.05 1.20 -0.37
CA LEU A 67 0.18 2.11 -1.11
C LEU A 67 -1.27 1.82 -0.70
N GLU A 68 -1.74 2.58 0.28
CA GLU A 68 -3.05 2.39 0.89
C GLU A 68 -4.15 3.10 0.10
N GLY A 69 -5.28 2.41 -0.14
CA GLY A 69 -6.48 3.06 -0.68
C GLY A 69 -6.38 3.49 -2.15
N TYR A 70 -5.32 3.06 -2.85
CA TYR A 70 -5.12 3.39 -4.26
C TYR A 70 -6.08 2.69 -5.22
N LEU A 71 -6.46 1.43 -4.94
CA LEU A 71 -7.36 0.68 -5.80
C LEU A 71 -8.82 1.07 -5.53
N ASP A 72 -9.49 1.53 -6.57
CA ASP A 72 -10.96 1.50 -6.65
C ASP A 72 -11.40 0.15 -7.25
N PRO A 73 -12.28 -0.64 -6.60
CA PRO A 73 -12.83 -1.86 -7.18
C PRO A 73 -13.45 -1.67 -8.58
N ALA A 74 -14.04 -0.52 -8.86
CA ALA A 74 -14.64 -0.22 -10.17
C ALA A 74 -13.60 0.00 -11.27
N GLU A 75 -12.39 0.45 -10.92
CA GLU A 75 -11.33 0.84 -11.86
C GLU A 75 -10.04 0.01 -11.72
N CYS A 76 -10.10 -1.08 -10.95
CA CYS A 76 -8.95 -1.85 -10.50
C CYS A 76 -7.98 -2.23 -11.64
N SER A 77 -8.50 -2.69 -12.78
CA SER A 77 -7.67 -3.06 -13.94
C SER A 77 -6.86 -1.88 -14.50
N ALA A 78 -7.50 -0.71 -14.66
CA ALA A 78 -6.84 0.49 -15.16
C ALA A 78 -5.78 1.00 -14.17
N LEU A 79 -6.11 1.01 -12.88
CA LEU A 79 -5.20 1.44 -11.80
C LEU A 79 -3.99 0.51 -11.66
N LEU A 80 -4.17 -0.81 -11.79
CA LEU A 80 -3.04 -1.75 -11.80
C LEU A 80 -2.15 -1.55 -13.03
N ALA A 81 -2.73 -1.30 -14.20
CA ALA A 81 -1.96 -1.01 -15.41
C ALA A 81 -1.16 0.31 -15.28
N GLU A 82 -1.78 1.34 -14.70
CA GLU A 82 -1.15 2.63 -14.39
C GLU A 82 0.03 2.46 -13.42
N CYS A 83 -0.19 1.75 -12.31
CA CYS A 83 0.84 1.41 -11.32
C CYS A 83 2.02 0.70 -11.98
N ASN A 84 1.75 -0.38 -12.74
CA ASN A 84 2.77 -1.15 -13.43
C ASN A 84 3.62 -0.28 -14.37
N ARG A 85 2.97 0.60 -15.13
CA ARG A 85 3.65 1.49 -16.08
C ARG A 85 4.53 2.53 -15.39
N ARG A 86 4.09 3.10 -14.26
CA ARG A 86 4.78 4.23 -13.62
C ARG A 86 5.84 3.82 -12.61
N VAL A 87 5.56 2.78 -11.82
CA VAL A 87 6.37 2.40 -10.65
C VAL A 87 6.70 0.91 -10.60
N GLY A 88 6.20 0.13 -11.56
CA GLY A 88 6.40 -1.33 -11.62
C GLY A 88 5.23 -2.12 -11.02
N PRO A 89 5.23 -3.44 -11.21
CA PRO A 89 4.13 -4.29 -10.76
C PRO A 89 4.09 -4.33 -9.22
N PRO A 90 2.90 -4.32 -8.62
CA PRO A 90 2.75 -4.63 -7.20
C PRO A 90 3.36 -5.98 -6.85
N THR A 91 4.14 -6.01 -5.77
CA THR A 91 4.76 -7.23 -5.22
C THR A 91 3.74 -8.03 -4.40
N ALA A 92 2.79 -7.35 -3.76
CA ALA A 92 1.71 -7.98 -3.02
C ALA A 92 0.44 -7.11 -2.95
N LEU A 93 -0.68 -7.75 -2.62
CA LEU A 93 -1.94 -7.12 -2.30
C LEU A 93 -2.40 -7.61 -0.92
N LEU A 94 -2.53 -6.68 0.03
CA LEU A 94 -3.09 -6.92 1.35
C LEU A 94 -4.55 -6.47 1.37
N LEU A 95 -5.46 -7.43 1.51
CA LEU A 95 -6.90 -7.18 1.66
C LEU A 95 -7.30 -7.33 3.11
N LEU A 96 -7.81 -6.26 3.71
CA LEU A 96 -8.45 -6.28 5.00
C LEU A 96 -9.93 -6.60 4.79
N GLN A 97 -10.34 -7.75 5.31
CA GLN A 97 -11.74 -8.20 5.32
C GLN A 97 -12.21 -8.33 6.77
N CYS A 98 -13.40 -7.82 7.07
CA CYS A 98 -14.07 -8.11 8.32
C CYS A 98 -14.84 -9.40 8.08
N GLU A 99 -14.56 -10.43 8.87
CA GLU A 99 -15.49 -11.56 8.96
C GLU A 99 -16.75 -11.03 9.64
N GLU A 100 -17.88 -11.06 8.93
CA GLU A 100 -19.18 -10.90 9.58
C GLU A 100 -19.33 -12.08 10.54
N MET A 101 -19.13 -11.84 11.85
CA MET A 101 -19.61 -12.78 12.85
C MET A 101 -21.13 -12.74 12.80
N GLY A 102 -21.70 -13.65 12.01
CA GLY A 102 -23.14 -13.86 11.92
C GLY A 102 -23.72 -14.03 13.32
N MET A 103 -24.61 -13.11 13.69
CA MET A 103 -25.44 -13.21 14.89
C MET A 103 -26.59 -14.19 14.67
#